data_AF-C7Q038-F1
#
_entry.id   AF-C7Q038-F1
#
_cell.length_a   1.000
_cell.length_b   1.000
_cell.length_c   1.000
_cell.angle_alpha   90.00
_cell.angle_beta   90.00
_cell.angle_gamma   90.00
#
_symmetry.space_group_name_H-M   'P 1'
#
loop_
_entity.id
_entity.type
_entity.pdbx_description
1 polymer ?
#
loop_
_entity_poly.entity_id
_entity_poly.type
_entity_poly.pdbx_seq_one_letter_code
_entity_poly.pdbx_strand_id
1 'polypeptide(L)'
;MFARQRLRPRPRLRAALGATAAVALMAGSATAAVLVPGTASAATTVQCQVTYTVANDWGSGFTTNITIANVGTSAWTGWTLGYSYSGNQTLQSGWNGTWSQSGKAVTVANVSYNGSVAAGATTSIGANFTYSGANTAPTVFSVNGTTCNGVGSPSSPTGTTPSTTPSTTPSTTPSTTPSTTPSTTPSTTPSSPPPTSGAPALHVSGNQLLDSTGKVFVPHGVNRSGAEFACVQGKGIFDGPVDDASVAAIASWKVNVVRVPLNEDCWLGESTVLPQYGGATYQAAIESFVSLLHKHGMAVILDLHWTDGVYTGQSSACSVATATCQKPMPDAANAPAFWASVAGAFKNDQSTVFDLFNEPYPDFAAGFNAALGWSCWQNGGTCTGINYQVAGMQSLVNAVRGAGAGNVLMLGGVAYSNDLSQWLAHEPTDPSHNLVASWHSYNFNSCSSSSCWDSQVAPVIAQVPVIPGEIGENDCGHSYIDTLMAWLDSHHTGYAAWTWNTWDCSSGPSLISAYDGTPTNYGAGYKAHLGTF
;
A
#
# COMPACT_ATOMS: atom_id res chain seq x y z
N MET A 1 31.82 37.15 39.23
CA MET A 1 33.03 37.85 38.74
C MET A 1 32.70 38.41 37.36
N PHE A 2 32.22 39.67 37.25
CA PHE A 2 33.00 40.92 37.04
C PHE A 2 33.89 40.86 35.78
N ALA A 3 33.89 41.80 34.82
CA ALA A 3 33.21 43.08 34.59
C ALA A 3 33.40 43.43 33.09
N ARG A 4 32.38 43.84 32.31
CA ARG A 4 31.97 45.23 31.99
C ARG A 4 33.09 46.28 31.82
N GLN A 5 33.08 46.98 30.69
CA GLN A 5 33.17 48.46 30.54
C GLN A 5 32.91 48.83 29.06
N ARG A 6 31.80 49.48 28.67
CA ARG A 6 31.27 50.86 28.88
C ARG A 6 31.71 51.88 27.80
N LEU A 7 30.67 52.36 27.12
CA LEU A 7 30.50 53.50 26.22
C LEU A 7 31.17 54.83 26.63
N ARG A 8 31.38 55.71 25.63
CA ARG A 8 31.31 57.17 25.79
C ARG A 8 30.48 57.85 24.66
N PRO A 9 29.74 58.93 24.95
CA PRO A 9 28.80 59.63 24.04
C PRO A 9 29.31 61.01 23.58
N ARG A 10 28.57 61.69 22.68
CA ARG A 10 28.52 63.17 22.50
C ARG A 10 27.31 63.60 21.61
N PRO A 11 26.88 64.89 21.59
CA PRO A 11 25.52 65.28 21.99
C PRO A 11 24.67 65.99 20.91
N ARG A 12 23.43 66.28 21.33
CA ARG A 12 22.28 66.97 20.70
C ARG A 12 22.58 68.38 20.14
N LEU A 13 21.74 68.86 19.19
CA LEU A 13 20.89 70.06 19.38
C LEU A 13 19.90 70.31 18.20
N ARG A 14 18.61 70.53 18.56
CA ARG A 14 17.58 71.50 18.08
C ARG A 14 17.08 71.47 16.61
N ALA A 15 15.82 71.79 16.26
CA ALA A 15 14.59 72.13 17.00
C ALA A 15 13.39 72.27 16.03
N ALA A 16 12.19 72.14 16.61
CA ALA A 16 10.89 72.81 16.33
C ALA A 16 10.17 72.51 14.99
N LEU A 17 8.99 71.87 15.01
CA LEU A 17 7.62 72.32 15.40
C LEU A 17 6.95 73.25 14.38
N GLY A 18 5.79 72.82 13.89
CA GLY A 18 4.82 73.68 13.20
C GLY A 18 3.80 72.90 12.36
N ALA A 19 2.71 72.45 12.98
CA ALA A 19 1.54 71.91 12.31
C ALA A 19 0.70 73.01 11.66
N THR A 20 0.05 72.73 10.53
CA THR A 20 -1.32 73.21 10.21
C THR A 20 -1.90 72.46 9.02
N ALA A 21 -3.21 72.27 9.06
CA ALA A 21 -4.00 71.34 8.26
C ALA A 21 -4.65 71.98 7.01
N ALA A 22 -4.84 71.12 6.00
CA ALA A 22 -5.98 70.95 5.08
C ALA A 22 -6.60 72.16 4.31
N VAL A 23 -6.75 72.02 2.98
CA VAL A 23 -8.02 71.68 2.27
C VAL A 23 -7.90 71.92 0.73
N ALA A 24 -8.09 70.83 -0.03
CA ALA A 24 -8.78 70.61 -1.32
C ALA A 24 -8.49 71.37 -2.67
N LEU A 25 -8.24 70.52 -3.69
CA LEU A 25 -8.79 70.43 -5.06
C LEU A 25 -8.50 71.52 -6.13
N MET A 26 -7.76 71.13 -7.21
CA MET A 26 -8.27 70.92 -8.59
C MET A 26 -7.13 70.78 -9.65
N ALA A 27 -7.32 69.81 -10.55
CA ALA A 27 -6.96 69.75 -11.99
C ALA A 27 -5.48 69.67 -12.48
N GLY A 28 -5.08 68.44 -12.86
CA GLY A 28 -4.64 68.02 -14.21
C GLY A 28 -3.41 68.65 -14.89
N SER A 29 -2.43 67.82 -15.26
CA SER A 29 -1.84 67.71 -16.61
C SER A 29 -0.75 66.63 -16.68
N ALA A 30 -0.67 65.98 -17.84
CA ALA A 30 -0.08 64.68 -18.12
C ALA A 30 1.45 64.59 -18.09
N THR A 31 1.97 63.46 -17.59
CA THR A 31 3.28 62.92 -17.98
C THR A 31 3.05 61.63 -18.73
N ALA A 32 3.51 61.59 -19.98
CA ALA A 32 3.50 60.40 -20.83
C ALA A 32 4.50 59.37 -20.26
N ALA A 33 3.96 58.29 -19.68
CA ALA A 33 4.75 57.10 -19.40
C ALA A 33 4.98 56.35 -20.72
N VAL A 34 6.25 56.17 -21.08
CA VAL A 34 6.67 55.23 -22.12
C VAL A 34 6.21 53.84 -21.68
N LEU A 35 5.11 53.35 -22.27
CA LEU A 35 4.71 51.95 -22.18
C LEU A 35 5.70 51.15 -23.03
N VAL A 36 6.77 50.67 -22.39
CA VAL A 36 7.37 49.41 -22.82
C VAL A 36 6.28 48.37 -22.57
N PRO A 37 5.84 47.58 -23.55
CA PRO A 37 5.08 46.38 -23.25
C PRO A 37 6.06 45.45 -22.54
N GLY A 38 6.18 45.61 -21.22
CA GLY A 38 6.52 44.50 -20.38
C GLY A 38 5.46 43.47 -20.67
N THR A 39 5.85 42.38 -21.32
CA THR A 39 5.06 41.16 -21.29
C THR A 39 4.77 40.91 -19.82
N ALA A 40 3.56 41.23 -19.37
CA ALA A 40 3.04 40.64 -18.16
C ALA A 40 3.07 39.15 -18.44
N SER A 41 4.13 38.47 -18.01
CA SER A 41 4.09 37.04 -17.81
C SER A 41 2.81 36.84 -17.03
N ALA A 42 1.83 36.16 -17.62
CA ALA A 42 0.66 35.74 -16.88
C ALA A 42 1.20 35.10 -15.60
N ALA A 43 0.98 35.72 -14.45
CA ALA A 43 1.24 35.08 -13.19
C ALA A 43 0.29 33.89 -13.21
N THR A 44 0.80 32.72 -13.59
CA THR A 44 0.08 31.46 -13.50
C THR A 44 -0.38 31.38 -12.05
N THR A 45 -1.67 31.60 -11.84
CA THR A 45 -2.26 31.57 -10.52
C THR A 45 -1.94 30.20 -9.92
N VAL A 46 -1.28 30.18 -8.77
CA VAL A 46 -0.93 28.93 -8.10
C VAL A 46 -2.23 28.30 -7.62
N GLN A 47 -2.68 27.28 -8.35
CA GLN A 47 -3.88 26.51 -8.01
C GLN A 47 -3.46 25.32 -7.16
N CYS A 48 -3.80 25.35 -5.88
CA CYS A 48 -3.33 24.39 -4.92
C CYS A 48 -4.45 23.80 -4.07
N GLN A 49 -4.29 22.53 -3.72
CA GLN A 49 -5.05 21.88 -2.67
C GLN A 49 -4.09 21.40 -1.58
N VAL A 50 -4.40 21.67 -0.32
CA VAL A 50 -3.59 21.23 0.82
C VAL A 50 -4.43 20.37 1.75
N THR A 51 -3.96 19.16 2.00
CA THR A 51 -4.53 18.23 2.97
C THR A 51 -3.60 18.16 4.17
N TYR A 52 -4.12 18.45 5.35
CA TYR A 52 -3.39 18.39 6.61
C TYR A 52 -3.99 17.28 7.48
N THR A 53 -3.16 16.33 7.88
CA THR A 53 -3.56 15.18 8.69
C THR A 53 -2.68 15.13 9.94
N VAL A 54 -3.28 14.92 11.11
CA VAL A 54 -2.55 14.54 12.32
C VAL A 54 -2.44 13.02 12.31
N ALA A 55 -1.23 12.50 12.05
CA ALA A 55 -0.97 11.08 11.88
C ALA A 55 -0.84 10.33 13.21
N ASN A 56 -0.33 11.01 14.24
CA ASN A 56 -0.18 10.48 15.59
C ASN A 56 -0.26 11.65 16.57
N ASP A 57 -0.99 11.51 17.68
CA ASP A 57 -1.05 12.52 18.75
C ASP A 57 -0.95 11.81 20.11
N TRP A 58 0.04 12.21 20.91
CA TRP A 58 0.34 11.61 22.21
C TRP A 58 0.08 12.58 23.38
N GLY A 59 -0.78 13.59 23.18
CA GLY A 59 -1.30 14.47 24.24
C GLY A 59 -0.38 15.61 24.69
N SER A 60 0.92 15.53 24.39
CA SER A 60 1.91 16.60 24.59
C SER A 60 2.68 16.95 23.30
N GLY A 61 2.43 16.19 22.24
CA GLY A 61 2.96 16.39 20.91
C GLY A 61 2.24 15.52 19.90
N PHE A 62 2.51 15.77 18.64
CA PHE A 62 1.88 15.07 17.54
C PHE A 62 2.76 15.08 16.30
N THR A 63 2.53 14.11 15.42
CA THR A 63 3.05 14.05 14.06
C THR A 63 1.97 14.51 13.09
N THR A 64 2.30 15.40 12.16
CA THR A 64 1.44 15.76 11.05
C THR A 64 2.04 15.35 9.72
N ASN A 65 1.18 14.88 8.81
CA ASN A 65 1.47 14.69 7.40
C ASN A 65 0.68 15.74 6.60
N ILE A 66 1.34 16.43 5.68
CA ILE A 66 0.75 17.46 4.83
C ILE A 66 0.99 17.09 3.37
N THR A 67 -0.08 16.93 2.61
CA THR A 67 -0.04 16.73 1.16
C THR A 67 -0.36 18.05 0.47
N ILE A 68 0.51 18.46 -0.45
CA ILE A 68 0.38 19.66 -1.27
C ILE A 68 0.17 19.22 -2.71
N ALA A 69 -1.01 19.50 -3.27
CA ALA A 69 -1.35 19.16 -4.63
C ALA A 69 -1.31 20.40 -5.53
N ASN A 70 -0.65 20.27 -6.68
CA ASN A 70 -0.75 21.24 -7.77
C ASN A 70 -1.97 20.90 -8.62
N VAL A 71 -3.09 21.55 -8.35
CA VAL A 71 -4.34 21.38 -9.11
C VAL A 71 -4.45 22.36 -10.28
N GLY A 72 -3.35 23.03 -10.61
CA GLY A 72 -3.23 23.91 -11.78
C GLY A 72 -2.86 23.16 -13.05
N THR A 73 -2.69 23.91 -14.12
CA THR A 73 -2.35 23.38 -15.46
C THR A 73 -0.87 23.48 -15.81
N SER A 74 -0.05 24.04 -14.92
CA SER A 74 1.40 24.22 -15.12
C SER A 74 2.17 23.66 -13.93
N ALA A 75 3.32 23.04 -14.21
CA ALA A 75 4.21 22.55 -13.17
C ALA A 75 4.74 23.70 -12.29
N TRP A 76 4.86 23.46 -11.00
CA TRP A 76 5.64 24.32 -10.10
C TRP A 76 7.10 23.90 -10.16
N THR A 77 8.02 24.85 -10.09
CA THR A 77 9.48 24.59 -10.01
C THR A 77 10.03 24.83 -8.59
N GLY A 78 9.17 25.25 -7.68
CA GLY A 78 9.43 25.42 -6.26
C GLY A 78 8.12 25.76 -5.54
N TRP A 79 8.03 25.40 -4.28
CA TRP A 79 6.85 25.69 -3.47
C TRP A 79 7.24 26.08 -2.05
N THR A 80 6.48 27.01 -1.50
CA THR A 80 6.53 27.39 -0.09
C THR A 80 5.12 27.26 0.48
N LEU A 81 4.94 26.33 1.41
CA LEU A 81 3.71 26.20 2.19
C LEU A 81 3.74 27.19 3.37
N GLY A 82 2.64 27.89 3.60
CA GLY A 82 2.42 28.73 4.76
C GLY A 82 1.09 28.44 5.43
N TYR A 83 1.09 28.31 6.76
CA TYR A 83 -0.11 28.20 7.58
C TYR A 83 0.15 28.72 9.01
N SER A 84 -0.88 28.81 9.83
CA SER A 84 -0.74 29.22 11.23
C SER A 84 -1.64 28.42 12.16
N TYR A 85 -1.12 28.06 13.33
CA TYR A 85 -1.94 27.47 14.38
C TYR A 85 -2.71 28.54 15.16
N SER A 86 -3.86 28.17 15.71
CA SER A 86 -4.59 29.01 16.67
C SER A 86 -4.11 28.79 18.12
N GLY A 87 -3.54 27.62 18.41
CA GLY A 87 -3.05 27.22 19.73
C GLY A 87 -1.57 27.58 20.01
N ASN A 88 -0.88 26.68 20.70
CA ASN A 88 0.51 26.80 21.13
C ASN A 88 1.44 25.71 20.54
N GLN A 89 1.02 25.10 19.42
CA GLN A 89 1.78 24.09 18.72
C GLN A 89 3.18 24.62 18.33
N THR A 90 4.23 23.89 18.69
CA THR A 90 5.63 24.28 18.48
C THR A 90 6.40 23.17 17.77
N LEU A 91 6.92 23.47 16.59
CA LEU A 91 7.70 22.59 15.73
C LEU A 91 8.92 22.04 16.48
N GLN A 92 9.13 20.73 16.42
CA GLN A 92 10.30 20.04 16.96
C GLN A 92 11.27 19.64 15.84
N SER A 93 10.74 18.95 14.83
CA SER A 93 11.48 18.49 13.65
C SER A 93 10.52 18.33 12.49
N GLY A 94 11.03 18.36 11.27
CA GLY A 94 10.26 18.10 10.06
C GLY A 94 11.14 17.52 8.97
N TRP A 95 10.51 16.83 8.02
CA TRP A 95 11.16 16.18 6.89
C TRP A 95 10.48 16.56 5.58
N ASN A 96 11.14 16.20 4.47
CA ASN A 96 10.74 16.51 3.09
C ASN A 96 10.47 18.01 2.84
N GLY A 97 11.03 18.88 3.66
CA GLY A 97 10.85 20.32 3.58
C GLY A 97 11.86 21.04 4.47
N THR A 98 12.14 22.30 4.16
CA THR A 98 12.88 23.19 5.03
C THR A 98 11.88 23.92 5.91
N TRP A 99 11.70 23.43 7.14
CA TRP A 99 10.69 23.92 8.08
C TRP A 99 11.20 25.09 8.92
N SER A 100 10.34 26.07 9.13
CA SER A 100 10.58 27.18 10.05
C SER A 100 9.27 27.61 10.73
N GLN A 101 9.38 28.11 11.96
CA GLN A 101 8.24 28.63 12.71
C GLN A 101 8.61 29.95 13.39
N SER A 102 7.74 30.95 13.27
CA SER A 102 7.84 32.22 14.01
C SER A 102 6.50 32.50 14.70
N GLY A 103 6.50 32.47 16.03
CA GLY A 103 5.26 32.47 16.80
C GLY A 103 4.35 31.31 16.37
N LYS A 104 3.15 31.63 15.91
CA LYS A 104 2.17 30.62 15.45
C LYS A 104 2.26 30.31 13.95
N ALA A 105 3.04 31.08 13.19
CA ALA A 105 3.16 30.94 11.76
C ALA A 105 4.23 29.89 11.41
N VAL A 106 3.85 28.91 10.59
CA VAL A 106 4.73 27.87 10.06
C VAL A 106 4.94 28.12 8.58
N THR A 107 6.20 28.02 8.14
CA THR A 107 6.58 28.11 6.73
C THR A 107 7.46 26.93 6.38
N VAL A 108 7.13 26.25 5.28
CA VAL A 108 7.89 25.10 4.76
C VAL A 108 8.24 25.36 3.31
N ALA A 109 9.53 25.47 3.01
CA ALA A 109 10.00 25.51 1.63
C ALA A 109 10.34 24.10 1.16
N ASN A 110 10.19 23.84 -0.14
CA ASN A 110 10.66 22.60 -0.74
C ASN A 110 12.16 22.36 -0.47
N VAL A 111 12.56 21.10 -0.41
CA VAL A 111 13.97 20.69 -0.49
C VAL A 111 14.35 20.49 -1.96
N SER A 112 15.63 20.27 -2.25
CA SER A 112 16.15 20.27 -3.62
C SER A 112 15.46 19.26 -4.55
N TYR A 113 14.99 18.14 -4.02
CA TYR A 113 14.41 17.06 -4.82
C TYR A 113 12.89 17.16 -5.03
N ASN A 114 12.15 17.94 -4.23
CA ASN A 114 10.69 17.99 -4.33
C ASN A 114 10.13 19.37 -4.69
N GLY A 115 10.95 20.30 -5.18
CA GLY A 115 10.49 21.60 -5.66
C GLY A 115 9.65 21.53 -6.93
N SER A 116 9.92 20.54 -7.78
CA SER A 116 9.18 20.34 -9.03
C SER A 116 7.91 19.53 -8.79
N VAL A 117 6.73 20.14 -8.94
CA VAL A 117 5.43 19.47 -8.79
C VAL A 117 4.63 19.69 -10.07
N ALA A 118 4.51 18.65 -10.90
CA ALA A 118 3.76 18.71 -12.15
C ALA A 118 2.29 19.07 -11.93
N ALA A 119 1.62 19.56 -12.98
CA ALA A 119 0.18 19.75 -12.98
C ALA A 119 -0.53 18.42 -12.67
N GLY A 120 -1.45 18.42 -11.70
CA GLY A 120 -2.14 17.23 -11.20
C GLY A 120 -1.32 16.35 -10.25
N ALA A 121 -0.04 16.67 -9.99
CA ALA A 121 0.81 15.92 -9.08
C ALA A 121 0.73 16.46 -7.64
N THR A 122 1.25 15.67 -6.71
CA THR A 122 1.31 16.00 -5.30
C THR A 122 2.73 15.85 -4.75
N THR A 123 2.99 16.51 -3.63
CA THR A 123 4.17 16.30 -2.79
C THR A 123 3.72 16.20 -1.34
N SER A 124 4.41 15.39 -0.55
CA SER A 124 4.06 15.14 0.85
C SER A 124 5.21 15.47 1.78
N ILE A 125 4.88 16.14 2.88
CA ILE A 125 5.81 16.54 3.93
C ILE A 125 5.26 16.13 5.30
N GLY A 126 6.13 16.06 6.30
CA GLY A 126 5.69 15.78 7.66
C GLY A 126 6.54 16.45 8.72
N ALA A 127 5.98 16.58 9.92
CA ALA A 127 6.65 17.21 11.04
C ALA A 127 6.09 16.75 12.38
N ASN A 128 6.95 16.81 13.40
CA ASN A 128 6.59 16.64 14.80
C ASN A 128 6.47 17.99 15.48
N PHE A 129 5.40 18.16 16.26
CA PHE A 129 5.11 19.35 17.05
C PHE A 129 4.88 18.96 18.51
N THR A 130 5.16 19.89 19.44
CA THR A 130 4.68 19.83 20.83
C THR A 130 3.50 20.77 21.01
N TYR A 131 2.63 20.51 21.97
CA TYR A 131 1.53 21.40 22.34
C TYR A 131 1.06 21.12 23.77
N SER A 132 0.16 21.95 24.30
CA SER A 132 -0.58 21.61 25.51
C SER A 132 -2.04 22.04 25.39
N GLY A 133 -2.93 21.32 26.06
CA GLY A 133 -4.37 21.59 25.98
C GLY A 133 -4.97 21.05 24.69
N ALA A 134 -5.48 21.92 23.81
CA ALA A 134 -6.19 21.52 22.59
C ALA A 134 -5.29 21.54 21.35
N ASN A 135 -5.31 20.46 20.56
CA ASN A 135 -4.58 20.37 19.30
C ASN A 135 -5.42 20.77 18.08
N THR A 136 -5.81 22.05 17.99
CA THR A 136 -6.64 22.50 16.86
C THR A 136 -5.83 22.62 15.57
N ALA A 137 -6.25 21.88 14.53
CA ALA A 137 -5.62 21.92 13.21
C ALA A 137 -5.78 23.30 12.52
N PRO A 138 -4.81 23.74 11.70
CA PRO A 138 -4.95 24.93 10.87
C PRO A 138 -6.04 24.76 9.81
N THR A 139 -6.79 25.81 9.50
CA THR A 139 -7.87 25.79 8.50
C THR A 139 -7.55 26.58 7.24
N VAL A 140 -6.48 27.39 7.26
CA VAL A 140 -6.05 28.22 6.13
C VAL A 140 -4.61 27.87 5.78
N PHE A 141 -4.42 27.45 4.55
CA PHE A 141 -3.12 27.13 3.97
C PHE A 141 -2.88 28.00 2.74
N SER A 142 -1.62 28.30 2.47
CA SER A 142 -1.19 28.99 1.26
C SER A 142 0.01 28.28 0.66
N VAL A 143 0.09 28.24 -0.67
CA VAL A 143 1.27 27.80 -1.40
C VAL A 143 1.75 28.96 -2.27
N ASN A 144 3.02 29.32 -2.15
CA ASN A 144 3.62 30.46 -2.85
C ASN A 144 2.81 31.76 -2.68
N GLY A 145 2.24 31.96 -1.49
CA GLY A 145 1.43 33.12 -1.14
C GLY A 145 -0.02 33.09 -1.65
N THR A 146 -0.44 32.05 -2.38
CA THR A 146 -1.84 31.86 -2.83
C THR A 146 -2.59 30.94 -1.88
N THR A 147 -3.74 31.36 -1.38
CA THR A 147 -4.59 30.55 -0.49
C THR A 147 -5.11 29.31 -1.23
N CYS A 148 -4.91 28.13 -0.64
CA CYS A 148 -5.39 26.86 -1.17
C CYS A 148 -6.80 26.54 -0.63
N ASN A 149 -7.55 25.69 -1.33
CA ASN A 149 -8.86 25.16 -0.92
C ASN A 149 -10.08 26.15 -0.97
N GLY A 150 -10.09 27.19 -1.82
CA GLY A 150 -11.15 28.22 -1.88
C GLY A 150 -12.19 28.11 -3.02
N VAL A 151 -13.48 28.35 -2.66
CA VAL A 151 -14.79 28.27 -3.36
C VAL A 151 -14.85 27.90 -4.86
N GLY A 152 -15.10 26.61 -5.13
CA GLY A 152 -15.44 26.08 -6.46
C GLY A 152 -15.69 24.57 -6.54
N SER A 153 -15.69 23.86 -5.40
CA SER A 153 -15.99 22.42 -5.34
C SER A 153 -17.46 22.24 -4.97
N PRO A 154 -18.30 21.59 -5.79
CA PRO A 154 -19.72 21.44 -5.46
C PRO A 154 -19.91 20.42 -4.33
N SER A 155 -20.47 20.94 -3.24
CA SER A 155 -21.11 20.20 -2.15
C SER A 155 -22.33 19.41 -2.65
N SER A 156 -22.54 18.21 -2.10
CA SER A 156 -23.71 17.35 -2.31
C SER A 156 -25.01 17.95 -1.74
N PRO A 157 -26.20 17.73 -2.36
CA PRO A 157 -27.28 17.07 -1.59
C PRO A 157 -28.26 16.15 -2.39
N THR A 158 -28.66 15.05 -1.73
CA THR A 158 -29.96 14.31 -1.67
C THR A 158 -31.02 14.33 -2.80
N GLY A 159 -31.55 13.13 -3.14
CA GLY A 159 -33.01 12.87 -3.21
C GLY A 159 -33.62 12.14 -4.44
N THR A 160 -34.31 11.03 -4.16
CA THR A 160 -35.51 10.42 -4.83
C THR A 160 -35.43 9.53 -6.10
N THR A 161 -36.02 8.33 -5.96
CA THR A 161 -36.54 7.30 -6.91
C THR A 161 -37.69 7.85 -7.82
N PRO A 162 -38.30 7.16 -8.83
CA PRO A 162 -38.44 5.69 -9.06
C PRO A 162 -38.46 5.14 -10.52
N SER A 163 -38.51 3.80 -10.63
CA SER A 163 -39.44 3.00 -11.47
C SER A 163 -38.79 1.90 -12.32
N THR A 164 -39.04 0.64 -11.96
CA THR A 164 -38.78 -0.57 -12.77
C THR A 164 -40.10 -1.17 -13.22
N THR A 165 -40.25 -1.45 -14.52
CA THR A 165 -41.27 -2.35 -15.07
C THR A 165 -40.61 -3.69 -15.42
N PRO A 166 -41.20 -4.85 -15.07
CA PRO A 166 -40.60 -6.16 -15.32
C PRO A 166 -41.10 -6.79 -16.63
N SER A 167 -40.25 -7.61 -17.26
CA SER A 167 -40.70 -8.53 -18.31
C SER A 167 -39.98 -9.89 -18.24
N THR A 168 -40.82 -10.92 -18.05
CA THR A 168 -40.77 -12.28 -18.62
C THR A 168 -39.73 -13.31 -18.14
N THR A 169 -40.19 -14.20 -17.24
CA THR A 169 -40.07 -15.68 -17.29
C THR A 169 -40.99 -16.22 -18.44
N PRO A 170 -40.94 -17.47 -18.99
CA PRO A 170 -40.52 -18.72 -18.31
C PRO A 170 -39.93 -19.90 -19.12
N SER A 171 -39.59 -20.97 -18.37
CA SER A 171 -39.66 -22.43 -18.72
C SER A 171 -38.64 -22.99 -19.74
N THR A 172 -38.13 -24.22 -19.69
CA THR A 172 -38.44 -25.47 -18.95
C THR A 172 -37.30 -26.50 -19.15
N THR A 173 -36.87 -27.12 -18.05
CA THR A 173 -36.56 -28.54 -17.69
C THR A 173 -36.55 -29.69 -18.75
N PRO A 174 -36.16 -30.96 -18.43
CA PRO A 174 -34.82 -31.60 -18.51
C PRO A 174 -34.82 -32.97 -19.29
N SER A 175 -33.67 -33.67 -19.40
CA SER A 175 -33.62 -35.14 -19.64
C SER A 175 -32.19 -35.68 -19.37
N THR A 176 -31.87 -36.43 -18.30
CA THR A 176 -31.95 -37.91 -18.06
C THR A 176 -31.10 -38.79 -19.00
N THR A 177 -29.89 -39.28 -18.64
CA THR A 177 -29.46 -40.48 -17.85
C THR A 177 -28.67 -41.47 -18.77
N PRO A 178 -28.08 -42.60 -18.31
CA PRO A 178 -26.64 -42.83 -18.13
C PRO A 178 -26.04 -43.97 -18.99
N SER A 179 -24.74 -44.22 -18.92
CA SER A 179 -24.18 -45.54 -19.26
C SER A 179 -22.93 -45.90 -18.45
N THR A 180 -22.76 -47.19 -18.24
CA THR A 180 -22.07 -47.86 -17.12
C THR A 180 -20.95 -48.80 -17.60
N THR A 181 -19.75 -48.64 -16.99
CA THR A 181 -18.86 -49.72 -16.46
C THR A 181 -17.96 -50.50 -17.48
N PRO A 182 -16.93 -51.28 -17.07
CA PRO A 182 -15.56 -50.89 -16.69
C PRO A 182 -14.45 -51.68 -17.46
N SER A 183 -13.16 -51.37 -17.26
CA SER A 183 -12.09 -52.33 -17.52
C SER A 183 -10.85 -52.13 -16.64
N THR A 184 -10.20 -53.24 -16.30
CA THR A 184 -9.30 -53.48 -15.16
C THR A 184 -7.85 -53.76 -15.59
N THR A 185 -6.89 -52.99 -15.03
CA THR A 185 -5.58 -53.40 -14.41
C THR A 185 -4.45 -53.98 -15.33
N PRO A 186 -3.16 -54.00 -14.89
CA PRO A 186 -2.19 -52.92 -14.62
C PRO A 186 -0.91 -53.04 -15.49
N SER A 187 -0.07 -52.00 -15.56
CA SER A 187 1.35 -52.19 -15.97
C SER A 187 2.30 -51.21 -15.28
N THR A 188 3.31 -51.79 -14.66
CA THR A 188 4.40 -51.19 -13.88
C THR A 188 5.60 -50.89 -14.77
N THR A 189 6.03 -49.63 -14.88
CA THR A 189 7.44 -49.14 -14.88
C THR A 189 7.41 -47.61 -15.05
N PRO A 190 8.06 -46.80 -14.20
CA PRO A 190 8.06 -45.34 -14.33
C PRO A 190 9.04 -44.91 -15.44
N SER A 191 8.49 -44.46 -16.56
CA SER A 191 9.25 -43.60 -17.48
C SER A 191 9.19 -42.19 -16.90
N SER A 192 10.32 -41.69 -16.41
CA SER A 192 10.46 -40.28 -16.02
C SER A 192 10.13 -39.41 -17.23
N PRO A 193 9.11 -38.53 -17.17
CA PRO A 193 8.89 -37.55 -18.21
C PRO A 193 10.04 -36.52 -18.16
N PRO A 194 10.46 -35.96 -19.30
CA PRO A 194 11.34 -34.78 -19.29
C PRO A 194 10.67 -33.65 -18.51
N PRO A 195 11.42 -32.73 -17.88
CA PRO A 195 10.81 -31.64 -17.12
C PRO A 195 9.93 -30.83 -18.07
N THR A 196 8.63 -30.83 -17.79
CA THR A 196 7.65 -29.99 -18.48
C THR A 196 8.08 -28.54 -18.29
N SER A 197 8.35 -27.85 -19.40
CA SER A 197 8.59 -26.40 -19.41
C SER A 197 7.34 -25.69 -18.89
N GLY A 198 7.36 -25.31 -17.61
CA GLY A 198 6.27 -24.64 -16.90
C GLY A 198 6.61 -24.49 -15.43
N ALA A 199 5.88 -23.62 -14.72
CA ALA A 199 6.04 -23.47 -13.29
C ALA A 199 5.72 -24.77 -12.53
N PRO A 200 6.35 -24.99 -11.37
CA PRO A 200 6.12 -26.19 -10.58
C PRO A 200 4.73 -26.15 -9.95
N ALA A 201 4.00 -27.26 -10.06
CA ALA A 201 2.79 -27.49 -9.26
C ALA A 201 3.19 -27.76 -7.80
N LEU A 202 2.56 -27.07 -6.86
CA LEU A 202 2.97 -27.00 -5.46
C LEU A 202 1.98 -27.70 -4.53
N HIS A 203 2.50 -28.31 -3.46
CA HIS A 203 1.71 -28.84 -2.36
C HIS A 203 2.53 -28.89 -1.07
N VAL A 204 1.85 -28.84 0.07
CA VAL A 204 2.45 -28.95 1.39
C VAL A 204 2.64 -30.41 1.77
N SER A 205 3.79 -30.71 2.40
CA SER A 205 4.08 -31.99 3.03
C SER A 205 4.83 -31.76 4.33
N GLY A 206 4.18 -32.03 5.45
CA GLY A 206 4.72 -31.66 6.77
C GLY A 206 4.98 -30.15 6.83
N ASN A 207 6.21 -29.76 7.17
CA ASN A 207 6.63 -28.38 7.25
C ASN A 207 7.31 -27.86 5.96
N GLN A 208 7.16 -28.57 4.83
CA GLN A 208 7.80 -28.23 3.57
C GLN A 208 6.78 -27.96 2.45
N LEU A 209 7.15 -27.07 1.54
CA LEU A 209 6.48 -26.88 0.27
C LEU A 209 7.22 -27.70 -0.79
N LEU A 210 6.52 -28.61 -1.45
CA LEU A 210 7.08 -29.53 -2.44
C LEU A 210 6.49 -29.27 -3.82
N ASP A 211 7.29 -29.50 -4.86
CA ASP A 211 6.79 -29.59 -6.23
C ASP A 211 6.16 -30.97 -6.52
N SER A 212 5.54 -31.13 -7.68
CA SER A 212 4.91 -32.38 -8.12
C SER A 212 5.87 -33.58 -8.24
N THR A 213 7.19 -33.35 -8.23
CA THR A 213 8.22 -34.40 -8.25
C THR A 213 8.65 -34.83 -6.84
N GLY A 214 8.16 -34.15 -5.80
CA GLY A 214 8.53 -34.36 -4.41
C GLY A 214 9.79 -33.61 -3.99
N LYS A 215 10.30 -32.68 -4.82
CA LYS A 215 11.44 -31.84 -4.46
C LYS A 215 10.96 -30.65 -3.63
N VAL A 216 11.71 -30.29 -2.60
CA VAL A 216 11.47 -29.06 -1.84
C VAL A 216 11.57 -27.85 -2.76
N PHE A 217 10.49 -27.08 -2.81
CA PHE A 217 10.43 -25.78 -3.47
C PHE A 217 10.68 -24.70 -2.42
N VAL A 218 11.79 -23.96 -2.57
CA VAL A 218 12.12 -22.80 -1.74
C VAL A 218 11.81 -21.54 -2.54
N PRO A 219 10.78 -20.77 -2.16
CA PRO A 219 10.41 -19.53 -2.83
C PRO A 219 11.53 -18.47 -2.77
N HIS A 220 11.98 -17.98 -3.92
CA HIS A 220 12.84 -16.82 -4.04
C HIS A 220 12.12 -15.83 -4.95
N GLY A 221 11.41 -14.89 -4.32
CA GLY A 221 10.32 -14.18 -4.95
C GLY A 221 10.44 -12.67 -4.98
N VAL A 222 9.59 -12.04 -5.78
CA VAL A 222 9.35 -10.60 -5.73
C VAL A 222 7.86 -10.31 -5.65
N ASN A 223 7.49 -9.23 -4.99
CA ASN A 223 6.15 -8.66 -5.09
C ASN A 223 6.05 -7.81 -6.36
N ARG A 224 5.04 -8.04 -7.20
CA ARG A 224 4.73 -7.20 -8.36
C ARG A 224 3.48 -6.36 -8.08
N SER A 225 3.68 -5.30 -7.30
CA SER A 225 2.64 -4.33 -6.96
C SER A 225 2.19 -3.51 -8.18
N GLY A 226 0.92 -3.15 -8.22
CA GLY A 226 0.26 -2.34 -9.25
C GLY A 226 -1.20 -2.74 -9.49
N ALA A 227 -1.51 -4.03 -9.39
CA ALA A 227 -2.85 -4.56 -9.70
C ALA A 227 -3.87 -4.31 -8.59
N GLU A 228 -3.41 -4.13 -7.36
CA GLU A 228 -4.23 -3.79 -6.21
C GLU A 228 -4.77 -2.35 -6.24
N PHE A 229 -4.13 -1.42 -6.98
CA PHE A 229 -4.49 0.00 -6.89
C PHE A 229 -4.76 0.69 -8.23
N ALA A 230 -4.16 0.26 -9.34
CA ALA A 230 -4.25 1.02 -10.59
C ALA A 230 -5.69 1.12 -11.10
N CYS A 231 -6.47 0.05 -10.94
CA CYS A 231 -7.85 -0.06 -11.42
C CYS A 231 -8.81 0.89 -10.69
N VAL A 232 -8.78 0.91 -9.35
CA VAL A 232 -9.56 1.83 -8.52
C VAL A 232 -9.11 3.29 -8.63
N GLN A 233 -7.86 3.52 -9.06
CA GLN A 233 -7.35 4.86 -9.37
C GLN A 233 -7.64 5.31 -10.82
N GLY A 234 -8.27 4.46 -11.63
CA GLY A 234 -8.58 4.74 -13.03
C GLY A 234 -7.35 4.82 -13.95
N LYS A 235 -6.22 4.24 -13.55
CA LYS A 235 -4.93 4.30 -14.27
C LYS A 235 -4.65 3.09 -15.17
N GLY A 236 -5.54 2.10 -15.21
CA GLY A 236 -5.32 0.83 -15.89
C GLY A 236 -5.49 -0.35 -14.94
N ILE A 237 -5.21 -1.56 -15.40
CA ILE A 237 -5.23 -2.75 -14.53
C ILE A 237 -3.92 -2.88 -13.74
N PHE A 238 -2.79 -2.51 -14.34
CA PHE A 238 -1.46 -2.60 -13.72
C PHE A 238 -0.76 -1.23 -13.70
N ASP A 239 0.09 -1.00 -12.71
CA ASP A 239 1.10 0.06 -12.71
C ASP A 239 2.39 -0.44 -13.36
N GLY A 240 2.72 0.07 -14.55
CA GLY A 240 3.87 -0.34 -15.35
C GLY A 240 3.63 -1.57 -16.24
N PRO A 241 4.63 -1.99 -17.03
CA PRO A 241 4.51 -3.10 -17.96
C PRO A 241 4.37 -4.44 -17.24
N VAL A 242 3.64 -5.34 -17.89
CA VAL A 242 3.46 -6.76 -17.53
C VAL A 242 3.65 -7.66 -18.76
N ASP A 243 4.41 -7.16 -19.75
CA ASP A 243 4.74 -7.86 -20.99
C ASP A 243 5.90 -8.86 -20.81
N ASP A 244 6.17 -9.65 -21.84
CA ASP A 244 7.20 -10.71 -21.82
C ASP A 244 8.60 -10.16 -21.48
N ALA A 245 8.93 -8.93 -21.89
CA ALA A 245 10.21 -8.32 -21.58
C ALA A 245 10.33 -7.99 -20.08
N SER A 246 9.27 -7.44 -19.48
CA SER A 246 9.23 -7.17 -18.04
C SER A 246 9.29 -8.46 -17.21
N VAL A 247 8.63 -9.53 -17.65
CA VAL A 247 8.68 -10.84 -16.99
C VAL A 247 10.05 -11.50 -17.14
N ALA A 248 10.67 -11.40 -18.32
CA ALA A 248 12.03 -11.88 -18.54
C ALA A 248 13.04 -11.15 -17.65
N ALA A 249 12.84 -9.86 -17.39
CA ALA A 249 13.67 -9.10 -16.46
C ALA A 249 13.55 -9.63 -15.02
N ILE A 250 12.34 -9.95 -14.55
CA ILE A 250 12.13 -10.62 -13.24
C ILE A 250 12.87 -11.96 -13.20
N ALA A 251 12.65 -12.81 -14.21
CA ALA A 251 13.28 -14.13 -14.30
C ALA A 251 14.82 -14.05 -14.34
N SER A 252 15.38 -12.98 -14.92
CA SER A 252 16.84 -12.78 -15.00
C SER A 252 17.52 -12.62 -13.63
N TRP A 253 16.77 -12.31 -12.58
CA TRP A 253 17.25 -12.26 -11.20
C TRP A 253 17.19 -13.62 -10.49
N LYS A 254 16.88 -14.71 -11.22
CA LYS A 254 16.65 -16.07 -10.68
C LYS A 254 15.44 -16.18 -9.75
N VAL A 255 14.46 -15.29 -9.93
CA VAL A 255 13.16 -15.37 -9.27
C VAL A 255 12.44 -16.63 -9.72
N ASN A 256 11.84 -17.36 -8.77
CA ASN A 256 11.06 -18.57 -9.03
C ASN A 256 9.58 -18.48 -8.59
N VAL A 257 9.19 -17.38 -7.94
CA VAL A 257 7.80 -17.06 -7.59
C VAL A 257 7.55 -15.56 -7.71
N VAL A 258 6.36 -15.15 -8.14
CA VAL A 258 5.95 -13.74 -8.11
C VAL A 258 4.67 -13.60 -7.29
N ARG A 259 4.68 -12.75 -6.28
CA ARG A 259 3.48 -12.38 -5.51
C ARG A 259 2.80 -11.20 -6.19
N VAL A 260 1.51 -11.33 -6.50
CA VAL A 260 0.70 -10.35 -7.24
C VAL A 260 -0.43 -9.88 -6.32
N PRO A 261 -0.29 -8.68 -5.73
CA PRO A 261 -1.37 -8.04 -4.97
C PRO A 261 -2.60 -7.77 -5.83
N LEU A 262 -3.78 -8.17 -5.36
CA LEU A 262 -5.05 -8.00 -6.04
C LEU A 262 -5.99 -7.04 -5.30
N ASN A 263 -6.99 -6.55 -6.03
CA ASN A 263 -8.04 -5.70 -5.50
C ASN A 263 -9.40 -6.42 -5.55
N GLU A 264 -10.13 -6.42 -4.44
CA GLU A 264 -11.46 -7.02 -4.34
C GLU A 264 -12.48 -6.39 -5.31
N ASP A 265 -12.67 -5.07 -5.22
CA ASP A 265 -13.64 -4.32 -6.02
C ASP A 265 -13.34 -4.48 -7.52
N CYS A 266 -12.05 -4.47 -7.91
CA CYS A 266 -11.68 -4.65 -9.31
C CYS A 266 -11.91 -6.07 -9.80
N TRP A 267 -11.60 -7.09 -9.00
CA TRP A 267 -11.87 -8.46 -9.39
C TRP A 267 -13.37 -8.74 -9.50
N LEU A 268 -14.18 -8.27 -8.55
CA LEU A 268 -15.63 -8.45 -8.54
C LEU A 268 -16.34 -7.56 -9.56
N GLY A 269 -15.70 -6.46 -9.99
CA GLY A 269 -16.28 -5.51 -10.93
C GLY A 269 -17.34 -4.64 -10.28
N GLU A 270 -17.07 -4.19 -9.06
CA GLU A 270 -17.97 -3.32 -8.30
C GLU A 270 -18.23 -2.01 -9.03
N SER A 271 -19.41 -1.42 -8.80
CA SER A 271 -19.90 -0.24 -9.53
C SER A 271 -19.03 1.01 -9.39
N THR A 272 -18.15 1.04 -8.40
CA THR A 272 -17.18 2.09 -8.12
C THR A 272 -15.92 1.98 -8.98
N VAL A 273 -15.69 0.84 -9.62
CA VAL A 273 -14.60 0.60 -10.55
C VAL A 273 -15.07 0.89 -11.97
N LEU A 274 -14.22 1.56 -12.76
CA LEU A 274 -14.52 1.77 -14.17
C LEU A 274 -14.67 0.41 -14.87
N PRO A 275 -15.74 0.16 -15.65
CA PRO A 275 -16.03 -1.17 -16.22
C PRO A 275 -14.90 -1.77 -17.06
N GLN A 276 -14.07 -0.92 -17.68
CA GLN A 276 -12.91 -1.31 -18.48
C GLN A 276 -11.72 -1.82 -17.65
N TYR A 277 -11.74 -1.66 -16.32
CA TYR A 277 -10.69 -2.10 -15.39
C TYR A 277 -11.20 -3.05 -14.30
N GLY A 278 -12.47 -3.46 -14.36
CA GLY A 278 -13.11 -4.32 -13.37
C GLY A 278 -13.70 -5.59 -13.97
N GLY A 279 -14.11 -6.51 -13.09
CA GLY A 279 -14.80 -7.75 -13.42
C GLY A 279 -14.01 -8.62 -14.39
N ALA A 280 -14.71 -9.15 -15.41
CA ALA A 280 -14.12 -10.03 -16.41
C ALA A 280 -12.86 -9.45 -17.10
N THR A 281 -12.77 -8.12 -17.25
CA THR A 281 -11.60 -7.49 -17.87
C THR A 281 -10.38 -7.57 -16.95
N TYR A 282 -10.58 -7.31 -15.66
CA TYR A 282 -9.52 -7.45 -14.65
C TYR A 282 -9.09 -8.92 -14.51
N GLN A 283 -10.06 -9.83 -14.38
CA GLN A 283 -9.83 -11.28 -14.27
C GLN A 283 -9.01 -11.83 -15.43
N ALA A 284 -9.39 -11.52 -16.69
CA ALA A 284 -8.67 -11.98 -17.86
C ALA A 284 -7.23 -11.44 -17.94
N ALA A 285 -7.00 -10.21 -17.47
CA ALA A 285 -5.67 -9.62 -17.42
C ALA A 285 -4.78 -10.29 -16.36
N ILE A 286 -5.32 -10.60 -15.19
CA ILE A 286 -4.61 -11.37 -14.15
C ILE A 286 -4.30 -12.79 -14.65
N GLU A 287 -5.28 -13.51 -15.21
CA GLU A 287 -5.07 -14.86 -15.79
C GLU A 287 -3.98 -14.84 -16.88
N SER A 288 -3.98 -13.84 -17.75
CA SER A 288 -2.97 -13.68 -18.80
C SER A 288 -1.58 -13.43 -18.21
N PHE A 289 -1.48 -12.60 -17.17
CA PHE A 289 -0.21 -12.31 -16.52
C PHE A 289 0.33 -13.53 -15.75
N VAL A 290 -0.54 -14.25 -15.04
CA VAL A 290 -0.20 -15.52 -14.38
C VAL A 290 0.32 -16.54 -15.40
N SER A 291 -0.37 -16.70 -16.53
CA SER A 291 0.07 -17.60 -17.61
C SER A 291 1.45 -17.22 -18.15
N LEU A 292 1.72 -15.92 -18.30
CA LEU A 292 3.03 -15.43 -18.75
C LEU A 292 4.13 -15.72 -17.72
N LEU A 293 3.88 -15.51 -16.43
CA LEU A 293 4.81 -15.86 -15.35
C LEU A 293 5.12 -17.36 -15.35
N HIS A 294 4.09 -18.21 -15.49
CA HIS A 294 4.26 -19.67 -15.58
C HIS A 294 5.08 -20.11 -16.80
N LYS A 295 4.95 -19.41 -17.93
CA LYS A 295 5.76 -19.67 -19.14
C LYS A 295 7.25 -19.40 -18.91
N HIS A 296 7.59 -18.48 -18.00
CA HIS A 296 8.96 -18.23 -17.54
C HIS A 296 9.37 -19.13 -16.34
N GLY A 297 8.56 -20.13 -16.01
CA GLY A 297 8.88 -21.14 -14.98
C GLY A 297 8.68 -20.67 -13.54
N MET A 298 8.06 -19.51 -13.33
CA MET A 298 7.83 -18.94 -12.00
C MET A 298 6.43 -19.27 -11.51
N ALA A 299 6.30 -19.82 -10.30
CA ALA A 299 5.01 -19.95 -9.61
C ALA A 299 4.41 -18.56 -9.31
N VAL A 300 3.13 -18.50 -8.96
CA VAL A 300 2.47 -17.23 -8.60
C VAL A 300 1.81 -17.32 -7.23
N ILE A 301 1.92 -16.26 -6.43
CA ILE A 301 1.11 -16.06 -5.22
C ILE A 301 0.11 -14.94 -5.55
N LEU A 302 -1.18 -15.25 -5.57
CA LEU A 302 -2.23 -14.23 -5.68
C LEU A 302 -2.65 -13.80 -4.28
N ASP A 303 -2.64 -12.50 -4.01
CA ASP A 303 -2.87 -11.93 -2.69
C ASP A 303 -4.12 -11.03 -2.67
N LEU A 304 -5.01 -11.23 -1.70
CA LEU A 304 -6.08 -10.25 -1.46
C LEU A 304 -5.50 -9.07 -0.67
N HIS A 305 -5.15 -8.02 -1.41
CA HIS A 305 -4.40 -6.90 -0.85
C HIS A 305 -5.30 -5.81 -0.29
N TRP A 306 -6.28 -5.36 -1.09
CA TRP A 306 -7.26 -4.34 -0.69
C TRP A 306 -8.69 -4.87 -0.80
N THR A 307 -9.48 -4.59 0.24
CA THR A 307 -10.88 -5.03 0.39
C THR A 307 -11.78 -3.85 0.71
N ASP A 308 -13.08 -4.06 0.53
CA ASP A 308 -14.13 -3.19 1.06
C ASP A 308 -14.10 -3.23 2.61
N GLY A 309 -14.72 -2.24 3.23
CA GLY A 309 -14.87 -2.08 4.66
C GLY A 309 -14.68 -0.63 5.10
N VAL A 310 -15.71 -0.03 5.68
CA VAL A 310 -15.57 1.28 6.34
C VAL A 310 -14.76 1.10 7.62
N TYR A 311 -13.54 1.64 7.64
CA TYR A 311 -12.68 1.62 8.82
C TYR A 311 -12.17 3.01 9.16
N THR A 312 -12.46 3.46 10.39
CA THR A 312 -12.05 4.79 10.89
C THR A 312 -11.21 4.69 12.16
N GLY A 313 -10.82 3.47 12.53
CA GLY A 313 -10.01 3.21 13.71
C GLY A 313 -8.53 3.51 13.51
N GLN A 314 -7.74 3.07 14.48
CA GLN A 314 -6.30 3.29 14.51
C GLN A 314 -5.61 2.69 13.27
N SER A 315 -4.66 3.42 12.68
CA SER A 315 -3.97 3.00 11.46
C SER A 315 -4.88 2.86 10.22
N SER A 316 -6.04 3.53 10.21
CA SER A 316 -6.84 3.63 9.00
C SER A 316 -6.09 4.45 7.93
N ALA A 317 -5.81 3.81 6.80
CA ALA A 317 -5.24 4.47 5.61
C ALA A 317 -6.32 5.22 4.80
N CYS A 318 -7.58 4.81 4.90
CA CYS A 318 -8.71 5.48 4.28
C CYS A 318 -10.02 5.15 5.01
N SER A 319 -10.94 6.13 5.04
CA SER A 319 -12.25 6.00 5.71
C SER A 319 -13.39 5.59 4.79
N VAL A 320 -13.13 5.38 3.50
CA VAL A 320 -14.15 4.95 2.53
C VAL A 320 -14.37 3.45 2.62
N ALA A 321 -15.54 2.99 2.20
CA ALA A 321 -15.88 1.57 2.16
C ALA A 321 -14.98 0.83 1.15
N THR A 322 -15.11 1.23 -0.12
CA THR A 322 -14.42 0.69 -1.31
C THR A 322 -12.95 0.32 -1.09
N ALA A 323 -12.51 -0.72 -1.79
CA ALA A 323 -11.16 -1.28 -1.82
C ALA A 323 -10.12 -0.31 -2.41
N THR A 324 -9.87 0.80 -1.73
CA THR A 324 -8.92 1.87 -2.14
C THR A 324 -7.74 1.99 -1.20
N CYS A 325 -7.76 1.20 -0.13
CA CYS A 325 -6.69 1.06 0.83
C CYS A 325 -6.86 -0.27 1.56
N GLN A 326 -5.82 -0.67 2.28
CA GLN A 326 -5.84 -1.80 3.17
C GLN A 326 -6.79 -1.60 4.35
N LYS A 327 -7.42 -2.70 4.79
CA LYS A 327 -8.30 -2.77 5.95
C LYS A 327 -7.72 -3.67 7.03
N PRO A 328 -8.18 -3.60 8.29
CA PRO A 328 -7.67 -4.46 9.36
C PRO A 328 -7.88 -5.95 9.13
N MET A 329 -8.96 -6.29 8.43
CA MET A 329 -9.37 -7.65 8.08
C MET A 329 -10.22 -7.62 6.81
N PRO A 330 -10.37 -8.75 6.08
CA PRO A 330 -11.33 -8.88 4.99
C PRO A 330 -12.77 -8.68 5.48
N ASP A 331 -13.64 -8.10 4.65
CA ASP A 331 -15.06 -7.98 4.97
C ASP A 331 -15.82 -9.29 4.66
N ALA A 332 -16.92 -9.51 5.39
CA ALA A 332 -17.75 -10.70 5.23
C ALA A 332 -18.70 -10.65 4.03
N ALA A 333 -18.89 -9.48 3.41
CA ALA A 333 -19.84 -9.33 2.32
C ALA A 333 -19.24 -9.79 0.99
N ASN A 334 -17.98 -9.44 0.75
CA ASN A 334 -17.33 -9.58 -0.55
C ASN A 334 -16.15 -10.55 -0.53
N ALA A 335 -15.32 -10.56 0.51
CA ALA A 335 -14.07 -11.34 0.49
C ALA A 335 -14.26 -12.86 0.27
N PRO A 336 -15.27 -13.53 0.86
CA PRO A 336 -15.57 -14.92 0.53
C PRO A 336 -15.99 -15.12 -0.95
N ALA A 337 -16.73 -14.18 -1.53
CA ALA A 337 -17.15 -14.24 -2.92
C ALA A 337 -15.97 -13.99 -3.87
N PHE A 338 -15.09 -13.04 -3.54
CA PHE A 338 -13.81 -12.82 -4.21
C PHE A 338 -13.01 -14.12 -4.25
N TRP A 339 -12.76 -14.75 -3.10
CA TRP A 339 -11.95 -15.96 -3.05
C TRP A 339 -12.60 -17.16 -3.72
N ALA A 340 -13.92 -17.32 -3.64
CA ALA A 340 -14.62 -18.36 -4.39
C ALA A 340 -14.46 -18.15 -5.92
N SER A 341 -14.45 -16.90 -6.38
CA SER A 341 -14.25 -16.56 -7.80
C SER A 341 -12.80 -16.78 -8.26
N VAL A 342 -11.81 -16.28 -7.50
CA VAL A 342 -10.38 -16.53 -7.77
C VAL A 342 -10.08 -18.03 -7.78
N ALA A 343 -10.55 -18.76 -6.77
CA ALA A 343 -10.43 -20.21 -6.71
C ALA A 343 -11.08 -20.90 -7.91
N GLY A 344 -12.25 -20.43 -8.35
CA GLY A 344 -12.92 -20.93 -9.56
C GLY A 344 -12.07 -20.79 -10.82
N ALA A 345 -11.38 -19.66 -10.98
CA ALA A 345 -10.50 -19.37 -12.11
C ALA A 345 -9.22 -20.22 -12.10
N PHE A 346 -8.60 -20.42 -10.93
CA PHE A 346 -7.27 -21.03 -10.78
C PHE A 346 -7.24 -22.44 -10.19
N LYS A 347 -8.39 -23.09 -9.90
CA LYS A 347 -8.44 -24.43 -9.26
C LYS A 347 -7.68 -25.55 -9.99
N ASN A 348 -7.49 -25.40 -11.30
CA ASN A 348 -6.76 -26.37 -12.14
C ASN A 348 -5.27 -26.01 -12.28
N ASP A 349 -4.83 -24.91 -11.68
CA ASP A 349 -3.47 -24.40 -11.74
C ASP A 349 -2.80 -24.53 -10.37
N GLN A 350 -2.17 -25.68 -10.13
CA GLN A 350 -1.49 -25.94 -8.86
C GLN A 350 -0.14 -25.20 -8.73
N SER A 351 0.26 -24.41 -9.73
CA SER A 351 1.43 -23.52 -9.62
C SER A 351 1.06 -22.16 -9.01
N THR A 352 -0.25 -21.91 -8.81
CA THR A 352 -0.78 -20.72 -8.15
C THR A 352 -1.10 -21.00 -6.69
N VAL A 353 -0.55 -20.18 -5.80
CA VAL A 353 -0.80 -20.14 -4.35
C VAL A 353 -1.74 -18.97 -4.05
N PHE A 354 -2.63 -19.13 -3.06
CA PHE A 354 -3.56 -18.09 -2.65
C PHE A 354 -3.20 -17.53 -1.27
N ASP A 355 -2.71 -16.30 -1.21
CA ASP A 355 -2.47 -15.55 0.03
C ASP A 355 -3.75 -14.83 0.45
N LEU A 356 -4.45 -15.40 1.44
CA LEU A 356 -5.86 -15.13 1.67
C LEU A 356 -6.15 -13.71 2.15
N PHE A 357 -5.15 -13.05 2.75
CA PHE A 357 -5.19 -11.62 3.04
C PHE A 357 -3.80 -11.09 3.38
N ASN A 358 -3.45 -9.95 2.80
CA ASN A 358 -2.12 -9.35 2.86
C ASN A 358 -1.57 -9.17 4.28
N GLU A 359 -2.21 -8.33 5.09
CA GLU A 359 -1.73 -8.04 6.45
C GLU A 359 -2.88 -7.85 7.42
N PRO A 360 -3.26 -8.91 8.15
CA PRO A 360 -4.23 -8.79 9.23
C PRO A 360 -3.66 -7.96 10.38
N TYR A 361 -4.41 -6.95 10.84
CA TYR A 361 -4.10 -6.19 12.07
C TYR A 361 -5.32 -5.96 12.99
N PRO A 362 -6.20 -6.96 13.22
CA PRO A 362 -7.36 -6.78 14.11
C PRO A 362 -6.98 -6.50 15.57
N ASP A 363 -5.79 -6.91 16.00
CA ASP A 363 -5.22 -6.61 17.31
C ASP A 363 -4.99 -5.11 17.51
N PHE A 364 -4.47 -4.41 16.48
CA PHE A 364 -4.33 -2.95 16.48
C PHE A 364 -5.70 -2.26 16.52
N ALA A 365 -6.65 -2.75 15.71
CA ALA A 365 -8.02 -2.23 15.73
C ALA A 365 -8.69 -2.40 17.11
N ALA A 366 -8.36 -3.47 17.82
CA ALA A 366 -8.82 -3.76 19.18
C ALA A 366 -7.99 -3.09 20.28
N GLY A 367 -7.18 -2.07 19.96
CA GLY A 367 -6.37 -1.34 20.94
C GLY A 367 -5.17 -2.14 21.45
N PHE A 368 -4.46 -2.82 20.55
CA PHE A 368 -3.31 -3.71 20.82
C PHE A 368 -3.64 -4.94 21.67
N ASN A 369 -4.87 -5.44 21.59
CA ASN A 369 -5.28 -6.63 22.32
C ASN A 369 -5.11 -7.89 21.46
N ALA A 370 -4.00 -8.61 21.66
CA ALA A 370 -3.67 -9.81 20.90
C ALA A 370 -4.76 -10.90 20.99
N ALA A 371 -5.38 -11.12 22.15
CA ALA A 371 -6.41 -12.16 22.31
C ALA A 371 -7.68 -11.85 21.51
N LEU A 372 -8.11 -10.58 21.51
CA LEU A 372 -9.22 -10.14 20.65
C LEU A 372 -8.83 -10.17 19.17
N GLY A 373 -7.59 -9.80 18.85
CA GLY A 373 -7.03 -9.87 17.50
C GLY A 373 -7.07 -11.28 16.92
N TRP A 374 -6.49 -12.27 17.60
CA TRP A 374 -6.49 -13.67 17.15
C TRP A 374 -7.89 -14.28 17.08
N SER A 375 -8.78 -13.93 18.02
CA SER A 375 -10.18 -14.37 17.97
C SER A 375 -10.91 -13.82 16.74
N CYS A 376 -10.72 -12.53 16.43
CA CYS A 376 -11.25 -11.90 15.22
C CYS A 376 -10.63 -12.50 13.95
N TRP A 377 -9.30 -12.66 13.95
CA TRP A 377 -8.54 -13.22 12.85
C TRP A 377 -9.09 -14.59 12.42
N GLN A 378 -9.30 -15.49 13.38
CA GLN A 378 -9.76 -16.84 13.09
C GLN A 378 -11.24 -16.89 12.71
N ASN A 379 -12.10 -16.23 13.50
CA ASN A 379 -13.56 -16.45 13.46
C ASN A 379 -14.33 -15.36 12.70
N GLY A 380 -13.77 -14.15 12.59
CA GLY A 380 -14.46 -12.99 12.04
C GLY A 380 -15.72 -12.60 12.83
N GLY A 381 -16.74 -12.14 12.11
CA GLY A 381 -17.99 -11.63 12.67
C GLY A 381 -17.85 -10.18 13.15
N THR A 382 -18.40 -9.89 14.32
CA THR A 382 -18.29 -8.55 14.92
C THR A 382 -17.01 -8.46 15.74
N CYS A 383 -16.02 -7.73 15.23
CA CYS A 383 -14.74 -7.55 15.87
C CYS A 383 -14.61 -6.19 16.56
N THR A 384 -13.99 -6.17 17.74
CA THR A 384 -13.73 -4.94 18.48
C THR A 384 -12.93 -3.95 17.64
N GLY A 385 -13.45 -2.73 17.50
CA GLY A 385 -12.79 -1.65 16.77
C GLY A 385 -12.97 -1.65 15.25
N ILE A 386 -13.61 -2.68 14.68
CA ILE A 386 -13.88 -2.77 13.23
C ILE A 386 -15.39 -2.53 13.00
N ASN A 387 -15.73 -1.62 12.07
CA ASN A 387 -17.11 -1.15 11.89
C ASN A 387 -17.93 -1.95 10.87
N TYR A 388 -17.31 -2.91 10.17
CA TYR A 388 -17.97 -3.83 9.23
C TYR A 388 -17.92 -5.26 9.77
N GLN A 389 -18.75 -6.14 9.22
CA GLN A 389 -18.68 -7.57 9.54
C GLN A 389 -17.42 -8.16 8.91
N VAL A 390 -16.61 -8.84 9.71
CA VAL A 390 -15.32 -9.38 9.29
C VAL A 390 -15.48 -10.81 8.77
N ALA A 391 -14.85 -11.11 7.64
CA ALA A 391 -14.57 -12.49 7.28
C ALA A 391 -13.31 -12.95 8.02
N GLY A 392 -13.48 -13.95 8.90
CA GLY A 392 -12.33 -14.61 9.53
C GLY A 392 -11.60 -15.50 8.54
N MET A 393 -10.34 -15.81 8.81
CA MET A 393 -9.51 -16.63 7.94
C MET A 393 -10.10 -18.01 7.64
N GLN A 394 -10.77 -18.63 8.61
CA GLN A 394 -11.45 -19.90 8.38
C GLN A 394 -12.54 -19.79 7.30
N SER A 395 -13.23 -18.65 7.22
CA SER A 395 -14.28 -18.44 6.22
C SER A 395 -13.70 -18.32 4.80
N LEU A 396 -12.51 -17.74 4.66
CA LEU A 396 -11.82 -17.64 3.37
C LEU A 396 -11.28 -18.99 2.92
N VAL A 397 -10.71 -19.80 3.83
CA VAL A 397 -10.34 -21.20 3.54
C VAL A 397 -11.56 -21.98 3.06
N ASN A 398 -12.70 -21.84 3.75
CA ASN A 398 -13.95 -22.50 3.37
C ASN A 398 -14.44 -22.04 1.99
N ALA A 399 -14.31 -20.76 1.65
CA ALA A 399 -14.70 -20.23 0.35
C ALA A 399 -13.88 -20.85 -0.80
N VAL A 400 -12.55 -20.91 -0.63
CA VAL A 400 -11.66 -21.52 -1.62
C VAL A 400 -11.93 -23.02 -1.78
N ARG A 401 -12.00 -23.76 -0.67
CA ARG A 401 -12.26 -25.20 -0.70
C ARG A 401 -13.67 -25.53 -1.20
N GLY A 402 -14.65 -24.69 -0.87
CA GLY A 402 -16.03 -24.79 -1.38
C GLY A 402 -16.14 -24.59 -2.89
N ALA A 403 -15.25 -23.81 -3.50
CA ALA A 403 -15.13 -23.67 -4.95
C ALA A 403 -14.42 -24.88 -5.62
N GLY A 404 -13.92 -25.83 -4.83
CA GLY A 404 -13.25 -27.04 -5.30
C GLY A 404 -11.78 -26.88 -5.64
N ALA A 405 -11.13 -25.80 -5.18
CA ALA A 405 -9.71 -25.56 -5.42
C ALA A 405 -8.83 -26.30 -4.40
N GLY A 406 -7.84 -27.05 -4.90
CA GLY A 406 -6.83 -27.76 -4.11
C GLY A 406 -5.54 -26.97 -3.88
N ASN A 407 -5.47 -25.73 -4.37
CA ASN A 407 -4.29 -24.86 -4.31
C ASN A 407 -3.75 -24.69 -2.89
N VAL A 408 -2.45 -24.44 -2.77
CA VAL A 408 -1.81 -24.05 -1.50
C VAL A 408 -2.41 -22.73 -1.03
N LEU A 409 -2.73 -22.62 0.26
CA LEU A 409 -3.24 -21.37 0.86
C LEU A 409 -2.20 -20.81 1.83
N MET A 410 -1.90 -19.53 1.68
CA MET A 410 -1.09 -18.74 2.58
C MET A 410 -1.99 -17.91 3.49
N LEU A 411 -1.66 -17.87 4.79
CA LEU A 411 -2.37 -17.04 5.76
C LEU A 411 -1.40 -16.33 6.70
N GLY A 412 -1.42 -15.01 6.69
CA GLY A 412 -0.64 -14.17 7.60
C GLY A 412 -1.16 -14.20 9.04
N GLY A 413 -0.28 -13.97 10.02
CA GLY A 413 -0.66 -13.75 11.41
C GLY A 413 -1.28 -12.36 11.67
N VAL A 414 -1.31 -11.94 12.93
CA VAL A 414 -1.77 -10.58 13.31
C VAL A 414 -0.60 -9.58 13.27
N ALA A 415 -0.82 -8.34 13.72
CA ALA A 415 0.19 -7.29 13.73
C ALA A 415 0.83 -7.07 12.35
N TYR A 416 -0.03 -6.95 11.33
CA TYR A 416 0.35 -6.82 9.93
C TYR A 416 1.15 -8.03 9.42
N SER A 417 0.65 -9.25 9.67
CA SER A 417 1.36 -10.50 9.33
C SER A 417 2.74 -10.66 9.99
N ASN A 418 3.13 -9.84 10.98
CA ASN A 418 4.45 -9.94 11.62
C ASN A 418 4.47 -10.83 12.89
N ASP A 419 3.33 -10.98 13.57
CA ASP A 419 3.21 -11.85 14.75
C ASP A 419 2.63 -13.22 14.37
N LEU A 420 3.48 -14.25 14.42
CA LEU A 420 3.11 -15.65 14.21
C LEU A 420 2.99 -16.46 15.51
N SER A 421 3.15 -15.83 16.68
CA SER A 421 3.28 -16.52 17.97
C SER A 421 2.10 -17.43 18.33
N GLN A 422 0.90 -17.15 17.82
CA GLN A 422 -0.29 -18.00 18.03
C GLN A 422 -0.84 -18.63 16.75
N TRP A 423 -0.12 -18.55 15.63
CA TRP A 423 -0.60 -19.07 14.36
C TRP A 423 -0.95 -20.56 14.45
N LEU A 424 -0.06 -21.38 15.03
CA LEU A 424 -0.29 -22.83 15.22
C LEU A 424 -1.49 -23.15 16.13
N ALA A 425 -1.80 -22.27 17.10
CA ALA A 425 -2.95 -22.46 17.98
C ALA A 425 -4.28 -22.07 17.30
N HIS A 426 -4.21 -21.23 16.27
CA HIS A 426 -5.36 -20.72 15.52
C HIS A 426 -5.45 -21.26 14.09
N GLU A 427 -4.54 -22.17 13.69
CA GLU A 427 -4.45 -22.72 12.33
C GLU A 427 -5.85 -23.13 11.82
N PRO A 428 -6.29 -22.57 10.67
CA PRO A 428 -7.56 -22.95 10.10
C PRO A 428 -7.62 -24.44 9.79
N THR A 429 -8.80 -25.03 9.95
CA THR A 429 -9.06 -26.37 9.46
C THR A 429 -9.14 -26.35 7.94
N ASP A 430 -8.16 -26.99 7.28
CA ASP A 430 -8.16 -27.24 5.84
C ASP A 430 -8.25 -28.75 5.57
N PRO A 431 -9.32 -29.25 4.92
CA PRO A 431 -9.42 -30.67 4.56
C PRO A 431 -8.32 -31.15 3.60
N SER A 432 -7.65 -30.24 2.90
CA SER A 432 -6.53 -30.58 2.01
C SER A 432 -5.18 -30.61 2.72
N HIS A 433 -5.11 -30.14 3.98
CA HIS A 433 -3.87 -29.95 4.73
C HIS A 433 -2.79 -29.21 3.92
N ASN A 434 -3.20 -28.21 3.13
CA ASN A 434 -2.36 -27.54 2.15
C ASN A 434 -2.17 -26.05 2.51
N LEU A 435 -1.78 -25.81 3.78
CA LEU A 435 -1.64 -24.49 4.38
C LEU A 435 -0.18 -24.09 4.58
N VAL A 436 0.08 -22.80 4.39
CA VAL A 436 1.37 -22.13 4.62
C VAL A 436 1.11 -20.91 5.51
N ALA A 437 1.97 -20.68 6.49
CA ALA A 437 1.94 -19.44 7.25
C ALA A 437 2.65 -18.33 6.45
N SER A 438 1.95 -17.21 6.21
CA SER A 438 2.56 -16.00 5.63
C SER A 438 3.18 -15.15 6.72
N TRP A 439 4.31 -14.50 6.45
CA TRP A 439 4.97 -13.60 7.40
C TRP A 439 5.47 -12.33 6.71
N HIS A 440 5.34 -11.18 7.37
CA HIS A 440 5.86 -9.92 6.83
C HIS A 440 6.94 -9.39 7.75
N SER A 441 8.08 -9.00 7.18
CA SER A 441 9.27 -8.65 7.96
C SER A 441 10.01 -7.46 7.40
N TYR A 442 9.93 -6.36 8.13
CA TYR A 442 10.65 -5.12 7.87
C TYR A 442 11.47 -4.66 9.08
N ASN A 443 12.48 -3.83 8.84
CA ASN A 443 13.36 -3.26 9.86
C ASN A 443 12.66 -2.37 10.91
N PHE A 444 11.39 -2.01 10.68
CA PHE A 444 10.56 -1.22 11.58
C PHE A 444 9.45 -2.02 12.28
N ASN A 445 9.35 -3.33 12.03
CA ASN A 445 8.41 -4.19 12.73
C ASN A 445 8.84 -4.46 14.18
N SER A 446 7.88 -4.86 15.00
CA SER A 446 8.12 -5.34 16.37
C SER A 446 9.02 -6.58 16.37
N CYS A 447 8.79 -7.54 15.48
CA CYS A 447 9.65 -8.71 15.29
C CYS A 447 10.62 -8.49 14.12
N SER A 448 11.75 -7.86 14.41
CA SER A 448 12.75 -7.42 13.42
C SER A 448 14.19 -7.77 13.82
N SER A 449 14.37 -8.81 14.64
CA SER A 449 15.69 -9.29 15.04
C SER A 449 15.76 -10.81 15.05
N SER A 450 16.96 -11.37 14.89
CA SER A 450 17.18 -12.82 14.96
C SER A 450 16.64 -13.44 16.24
N SER A 451 16.81 -12.77 17.39
CA SER A 451 16.25 -13.24 18.65
C SER A 451 14.72 -13.34 18.64
N CYS A 452 14.05 -12.42 17.92
CA CYS A 452 12.61 -12.50 17.75
C CYS A 452 12.22 -13.61 16.78
N TRP A 453 12.92 -13.73 15.64
CA TRP A 453 12.65 -14.76 14.64
C TRP A 453 12.84 -16.17 15.23
N ASP A 454 13.89 -16.39 16.02
CA ASP A 454 14.15 -17.66 16.72
C ASP A 454 13.04 -18.01 17.72
N SER A 455 12.45 -17.02 18.38
CA SER A 455 11.43 -17.24 19.42
C SER A 455 10.01 -17.30 18.90
N GLN A 456 9.70 -16.63 17.77
CA GLN A 456 8.34 -16.53 17.23
C GLN A 456 8.15 -17.27 15.91
N VAL A 457 9.13 -17.25 15.01
CA VAL A 457 8.98 -17.73 13.62
C VAL A 457 9.55 -19.14 13.46
N ALA A 458 10.74 -19.43 13.99
CA ALA A 458 11.35 -20.76 13.91
C ALA A 458 10.47 -21.89 14.48
N PRO A 459 9.72 -21.70 15.60
CA PRO A 459 8.79 -22.72 16.08
C PRO A 459 7.66 -23.04 15.09
N VAL A 460 7.25 -22.07 14.26
CA VAL A 460 6.23 -22.25 13.22
C VAL A 460 6.83 -22.97 12.01
N ILE A 461 8.03 -22.57 11.56
CA ILE A 461 8.79 -23.25 10.50
C ILE A 461 9.01 -24.74 10.82
N ALA A 462 9.14 -25.09 12.10
CA ALA A 462 9.31 -26.48 12.52
C ALA A 462 8.06 -27.35 12.31
N GLN A 463 6.87 -26.76 12.11
CA GLN A 463 5.60 -27.49 12.06
C GLN A 463 4.85 -27.32 10.73
N VAL A 464 4.89 -26.13 10.14
CA VAL A 464 4.26 -25.82 8.84
C VAL A 464 5.24 -25.05 7.96
N PRO A 465 5.08 -25.08 6.63
CA PRO A 465 5.87 -24.20 5.78
C PRO A 465 5.53 -22.75 6.12
N VAL A 466 6.57 -21.93 6.23
CA VAL A 466 6.43 -20.47 6.33
C VAL A 466 6.94 -19.88 5.03
N ILE A 467 6.24 -18.88 4.51
CA ILE A 467 6.74 -18.03 3.42
C ILE A 467 6.59 -16.58 3.89
N PRO A 468 7.68 -15.84 4.08
CA PRO A 468 7.63 -14.41 4.19
C PRO A 468 7.08 -13.82 2.88
N GLY A 469 5.80 -13.44 2.86
CA GLY A 469 5.13 -12.84 1.70
C GLY A 469 5.73 -11.48 1.34
N GLU A 470 6.29 -10.79 2.33
CA GLU A 470 7.02 -9.55 2.17
C GLU A 470 8.25 -9.48 3.07
N ILE A 471 9.38 -9.11 2.46
CA ILE A 471 10.58 -8.63 3.17
C ILE A 471 11.02 -7.28 2.59
N GLY A 472 11.52 -6.37 3.45
CA GLY A 472 12.04 -5.09 2.99
C GLY A 472 12.64 -4.22 4.10
N GLU A 473 13.16 -3.06 3.71
CA GLU A 473 13.65 -2.03 4.64
C GLU A 473 13.37 -0.62 4.09
N ASN A 474 13.25 0.38 4.98
CA ASN A 474 12.76 1.72 4.64
C ASN A 474 13.84 2.80 4.45
N ASP A 475 15.12 2.41 4.29
CA ASP A 475 16.26 3.33 4.16
C ASP A 475 16.99 3.21 2.81
N CYS A 476 16.45 2.42 1.87
CA CYS A 476 17.09 2.03 0.61
C CYS A 476 18.47 1.34 0.80
N GLY A 477 18.80 0.92 2.02
CA GLY A 477 19.86 -0.03 2.31
C GLY A 477 19.43 -1.44 1.94
N HIS A 478 20.26 -2.42 2.29
CA HIS A 478 19.89 -3.84 2.24
C HIS A 478 20.44 -4.62 3.45
N SER A 479 20.84 -3.91 4.51
CA SER A 479 21.55 -4.52 5.64
C SER A 479 20.65 -5.38 6.52
N TYR A 480 19.38 -4.98 6.63
CA TYR A 480 18.37 -5.72 7.34
C TYR A 480 18.00 -6.97 6.55
N ILE A 481 17.68 -6.82 5.25
CA ILE A 481 17.29 -7.96 4.43
C ILE A 481 18.44 -8.95 4.23
N ASP A 482 19.69 -8.52 4.18
CA ASP A 482 20.84 -9.44 4.13
C ASP A 482 20.88 -10.37 5.35
N THR A 483 20.67 -9.79 6.54
CA THR A 483 20.65 -10.55 7.80
C THR A 483 19.45 -11.49 7.86
N LEU A 484 18.28 -11.02 7.41
CA LEU A 484 17.05 -11.79 7.38
C LEU A 484 17.11 -12.94 6.38
N MET A 485 17.53 -12.70 5.13
CA MET A 485 17.66 -13.74 4.10
C MET A 485 18.64 -14.83 4.53
N ALA A 486 19.80 -14.46 5.10
CA ALA A 486 20.73 -15.46 5.63
C ALA A 486 20.11 -16.33 6.74
N TRP A 487 19.27 -15.75 7.59
CA TRP A 487 18.53 -16.50 8.61
C TRP A 487 17.47 -17.43 7.97
N LEU A 488 16.70 -16.93 7.01
CA LEU A 488 15.67 -17.70 6.29
C LEU A 488 16.28 -18.88 5.51
N ASP A 489 17.39 -18.65 4.81
CA ASP A 489 18.14 -19.68 4.09
C ASP A 489 18.63 -20.80 5.02
N SER A 490 19.11 -20.44 6.21
CA SER A 490 19.56 -21.40 7.22
C SER A 490 18.43 -22.28 7.78
N HIS A 491 17.17 -21.82 7.61
CA HIS A 491 15.96 -22.55 7.93
C HIS A 491 15.28 -23.19 6.71
N HIS A 492 15.89 -23.09 5.52
CA HIS A 492 15.37 -23.62 4.26
C HIS A 492 13.95 -23.15 3.93
N THR A 493 13.62 -21.91 4.30
CA THR A 493 12.35 -21.24 3.95
C THR A 493 12.61 -20.17 2.89
N GLY A 494 11.60 -19.90 2.06
CA GLY A 494 11.67 -18.89 1.01
C GLY A 494 11.34 -17.50 1.50
N TYR A 495 11.09 -16.57 0.56
CA TYR A 495 10.65 -15.19 0.80
C TYR A 495 10.30 -14.49 -0.52
N ALA A 496 9.50 -13.41 -0.45
CA ALA A 496 9.30 -12.48 -1.57
C ALA A 496 9.63 -11.04 -1.17
N ALA A 497 10.58 -10.41 -1.88
CA ALA A 497 10.98 -9.03 -1.57
C ALA A 497 9.98 -8.00 -2.10
N TRP A 498 9.69 -6.98 -1.29
CA TRP A 498 8.89 -5.82 -1.68
C TRP A 498 9.82 -4.71 -2.19
N THR A 499 9.71 -4.17 -3.41
CA THR A 499 8.79 -4.54 -4.49
C THR A 499 9.41 -4.35 -5.87
N TRP A 500 8.98 -5.13 -6.86
CA TRP A 500 9.33 -4.96 -8.26
C TRP A 500 8.50 -3.82 -8.89
N ASN A 501 8.87 -2.59 -8.56
CA ASN A 501 8.31 -1.36 -9.14
C ASN A 501 9.41 -0.28 -9.21
N THR A 502 9.23 0.73 -10.04
CA THR A 502 10.19 1.82 -10.32
C THR A 502 10.05 3.04 -9.41
N TRP A 503 9.47 2.83 -8.23
CA TRP A 503 9.33 3.89 -7.23
C TRP A 503 10.67 4.30 -6.62
N ASP A 504 10.68 5.44 -5.93
CA ASP A 504 11.85 5.85 -5.16
C ASP A 504 12.00 4.93 -3.93
N CYS A 505 13.07 4.12 -3.92
CA CYS A 505 13.40 3.19 -2.84
C CYS A 505 13.54 3.86 -1.46
N SER A 506 13.74 5.18 -1.39
CA SER A 506 13.81 5.93 -0.14
C SER A 506 12.45 6.30 0.44
N SER A 507 11.38 6.22 -0.36
CA SER A 507 10.00 6.47 0.05
C SER A 507 9.23 5.18 0.40
N GLY A 508 9.85 4.02 0.15
CA GLY A 508 9.36 2.68 0.38
C GLY A 508 10.23 1.70 -0.42
N PRO A 509 10.45 0.45 0.04
CA PRO A 509 11.43 -0.41 -0.61
C PRO A 509 10.98 -0.75 -2.04
N SER A 510 11.87 -0.50 -2.99
CA SER A 510 11.69 -0.77 -4.41
C SER A 510 12.98 -1.39 -4.94
N LEU A 511 12.85 -2.56 -5.57
CA LEU A 511 13.96 -3.36 -6.07
C LEU A 511 14.59 -2.74 -7.32
N ILE A 512 13.81 -2.10 -8.17
CA ILE A 512 14.25 -1.67 -9.50
C ILE A 512 14.06 -0.17 -9.73
N SER A 513 14.96 0.44 -10.48
CA SER A 513 14.82 1.81 -10.96
C SER A 513 14.23 1.88 -12.38
N ALA A 514 14.23 0.74 -13.10
CA ALA A 514 13.62 0.59 -14.41
C ALA A 514 13.11 -0.86 -14.60
N TYR A 515 12.04 -1.03 -15.38
CA TYR A 515 11.40 -2.33 -15.64
C TYR A 515 12.23 -3.29 -16.51
N ASP A 516 13.41 -2.87 -16.97
CA ASP A 516 14.42 -3.75 -17.56
C ASP A 516 15.21 -4.55 -16.50
N GLY A 517 14.89 -4.38 -15.21
CA GLY A 517 15.55 -5.05 -14.10
C GLY A 517 16.82 -4.36 -13.61
N THR A 518 17.01 -3.07 -13.94
CA THR A 518 18.06 -2.23 -13.36
C THR A 518 17.79 -2.05 -11.86
N PRO A 519 18.67 -2.51 -10.96
CA PRO A 519 18.41 -2.48 -9.52
C PRO A 519 18.54 -1.07 -8.93
N THR A 520 17.82 -0.80 -7.84
CA THR A 520 18.14 0.26 -6.88
C THR A 520 19.27 -0.19 -5.95
N ASN A 521 19.67 0.62 -4.95
CA ASN A 521 20.64 0.18 -3.95
C ASN A 521 20.10 -0.99 -3.09
N TYR A 522 18.84 -0.89 -2.65
CA TYR A 522 18.14 -1.98 -1.97
C TYR A 522 18.06 -3.24 -2.84
N GLY A 523 17.64 -3.10 -4.09
CA GLY A 523 17.53 -4.23 -5.01
C GLY A 523 18.86 -4.83 -5.43
N ALA A 524 19.97 -4.08 -5.37
CA ALA A 524 21.30 -4.61 -5.67
C ALA A 524 21.73 -5.68 -4.66
N GLY A 525 21.46 -5.46 -3.37
CA GLY A 525 21.70 -6.46 -2.32
C GLY A 525 20.86 -7.72 -2.53
N TYR A 526 19.54 -7.53 -2.76
CA TYR A 526 18.63 -8.64 -3.03
C TYR A 526 19.03 -9.45 -4.27
N LYS A 527 19.32 -8.78 -5.39
CA LYS A 527 19.76 -9.42 -6.63
C LYS A 527 21.07 -10.20 -6.45
N ALA A 528 22.03 -9.63 -5.72
CA ALA A 528 23.30 -10.29 -5.45
C ALA A 528 23.10 -11.58 -4.63
N HIS A 529 22.22 -11.53 -3.63
CA HIS A 529 21.86 -12.68 -2.81
C HIS A 529 21.20 -13.79 -3.65
N LEU A 530 20.19 -13.47 -4.47
CA LEU A 530 19.57 -14.44 -5.38
C LEU A 530 20.56 -15.07 -6.37
N GLY A 531 21.61 -14.33 -6.74
CA GLY A 531 22.67 -14.84 -7.61
C GLY A 531 23.42 -16.07 -7.07
N THR A 532 23.30 -16.37 -5.77
CA THR A 532 23.99 -17.49 -5.10
C THR A 532 23.30 -18.85 -5.25
N PHE A 533 22.01 -18.88 -5.64
CA PHE A 533 21.25 -20.09 -5.99
C PHE A 533 21.36 -20.41 -7.48
#